data_AF-A0A7W1LU18-F1
#
_entry.id   AF-A0A7W1LU18-F1
#
_cell.length_a   1.000
_cell.length_b   1.000
_cell.length_c   1.000
_cell.angle_alpha   90.00
_cell.angle_beta   90.00
_cell.angle_gamma   90.00
#
_symmetry.space_group_name_H-M   'P 1'
#
loop_
_entity.id
_entity.type
_entity.pdbx_description
1 polymer ?
#
loop_
_entity_poly.entity_id
_entity_poly.type
_entity_poly.pdbx_seq_one_letter_code
_entity_poly.pdbx_strand_id
1 'polypeptide(L)'
;MCWTQQRERTSGDEHRDGTEDRDRRRAGAGTPRRRRCRGGERDGAARDGRVRDPRPLRRFDTVRAALRRARRLPPVRALALSDDSARPSLYERAGGDPFFHTLVDAFYDGVADDDVLASLYPEAPDFDGARWRLRQFLIQYWGGPTTYSDERGHPRLRMRHLPFHIGKNERDHWLAHMSAAIETATAELDDETIAAELWAYFVKTAEQMRNDTGLPISSAPPGR
;
A
#
# COMPACT_ATOMS: atom_id res chain seq x y z
N MET A 1 13.25 -16.94 6.09
CA MET A 1 13.01 -15.52 6.46
C MET A 1 14.34 -14.80 6.35
N CYS A 2 14.35 -13.54 5.88
CA CYS A 2 15.50 -12.75 5.42
C CYS A 2 15.70 -12.80 3.90
N TRP A 3 15.37 -11.69 3.23
CA TRP A 3 15.70 -11.41 1.82
C TRP A 3 16.36 -10.03 1.74
N THR A 4 17.54 -9.94 2.34
CA THR A 4 18.51 -8.87 2.09
C THR A 4 19.69 -9.47 1.34
N GLN A 5 19.51 -9.97 0.11
CA GLN A 5 20.64 -10.33 -0.76
C GLN A 5 20.22 -10.61 -2.20
N GLN A 6 19.93 -9.58 -3.01
CA GLN A 6 20.07 -9.72 -4.47
C GLN A 6 20.23 -8.35 -5.14
N ARG A 7 21.30 -7.63 -4.78
CA ARG A 7 21.97 -6.73 -5.71
C ARG A 7 23.26 -7.41 -6.16
N GLU A 8 23.61 -7.13 -7.42
CA GLU A 8 24.91 -7.33 -8.07
C GLU A 8 25.16 -8.68 -8.76
N ARG A 9 24.94 -8.65 -10.08
CA ARG A 9 25.78 -9.33 -11.06
C ARG A 9 25.70 -8.60 -12.40
N THR A 10 26.56 -7.61 -12.60
CA THR A 10 27.08 -7.26 -13.94
C THR A 10 28.55 -6.87 -13.81
N SER A 11 29.38 -7.73 -14.41
CA SER A 11 30.66 -7.48 -15.08
C SER A 11 31.84 -6.89 -14.29
N GLY A 12 32.93 -7.69 -14.23
CA GLY A 12 34.30 -7.19 -14.09
C GLY A 12 34.75 -6.44 -15.36
N ASP A 13 35.97 -5.97 -15.51
CA ASP A 13 37.22 -6.05 -14.74
C ASP A 13 38.10 -4.93 -15.31
N GLU A 14 39.05 -4.42 -14.53
CA GLU A 14 40.38 -3.87 -14.92
C GLU A 14 40.90 -2.78 -13.96
N HIS A 15 41.70 -3.26 -12.99
CA HIS A 15 43.16 -3.06 -12.87
C HIS A 15 43.81 -1.66 -12.68
N ARG A 16 44.72 -1.67 -11.68
CA ARG A 16 45.91 -0.80 -11.39
C ARG A 16 45.65 0.61 -10.84
N ASP A 17 46.46 1.19 -9.95
CA ASP A 17 47.64 0.82 -9.16
C ASP A 17 47.93 2.04 -8.24
N GLY A 18 48.65 1.85 -7.14
CA GLY A 18 49.62 2.85 -6.67
C GLY A 18 49.23 3.88 -5.61
N THR A 19 49.73 3.60 -4.40
CA THR A 19 50.57 4.50 -3.58
C THR A 19 49.92 5.48 -2.58
N GLU A 20 50.11 5.11 -1.32
CA GLU A 20 50.45 5.89 -0.11
C GLU A 20 50.45 7.44 -0.20
N ASP A 21 49.80 8.09 0.77
CA ASP A 21 50.57 8.96 1.68
C ASP A 21 49.88 9.12 3.04
N ARG A 22 50.66 8.87 4.10
CA ARG A 22 50.34 9.17 5.49
C ARG A 22 50.90 10.54 5.76
N ASP A 23 50.11 11.45 6.32
CA ASP A 23 50.71 12.41 7.23
C ASP A 23 49.94 12.63 8.52
N ARG A 24 50.74 12.55 9.59
CA ARG A 24 50.39 12.74 11.00
C ARG A 24 50.97 14.09 11.40
N ARG A 25 50.26 14.84 12.25
CA ARG A 25 50.76 15.55 13.46
C ARG A 25 49.67 16.53 13.92
N ARG A 26 49.07 16.31 15.09
CA ARG A 26 49.50 16.74 16.45
C ARG A 26 49.54 18.26 16.64
N ALA A 27 48.63 18.75 17.49
CA ALA A 27 48.90 19.33 18.82
C ALA A 27 48.04 20.57 19.11
N GLY A 28 47.57 20.71 20.36
CA GLY A 28 47.10 22.00 20.89
C GLY A 28 45.96 21.90 21.88
N ALA A 29 46.26 21.51 23.12
CA ALA A 29 45.35 21.59 24.25
C ALA A 29 45.07 23.06 24.65
N GLY A 30 43.82 23.35 25.05
CA GLY A 30 43.44 24.62 25.66
C GLY A 30 42.08 24.52 26.35
N THR A 31 42.08 24.31 27.67
CA THR A 31 40.91 24.39 28.56
C THR A 31 40.88 25.77 29.26
N PRO A 32 39.79 26.20 29.93
CA PRO A 32 38.81 27.12 29.34
C PRO A 32 38.70 28.46 30.10
N ARG A 33 38.49 29.57 29.40
CA ARG A 33 38.06 30.83 30.05
C ARG A 33 36.53 30.92 30.06
N ARG A 34 35.96 30.75 31.26
CA ARG A 34 34.54 30.94 31.58
C ARG A 34 34.11 32.37 31.21
N ARG A 35 33.39 32.53 30.09
CA ARG A 35 32.56 33.72 29.85
C ARG A 35 31.19 33.47 30.46
N ARG A 36 30.77 34.38 31.34
CA ARG A 36 29.42 34.44 31.91
C ARG A 36 28.39 34.50 30.78
N CYS A 37 27.54 33.48 30.67
CA CYS A 37 26.30 33.58 29.93
C CYS A 37 25.34 34.47 30.74
N ARG A 38 24.93 35.60 30.15
CA ARG A 38 23.75 36.35 30.61
C ARG A 38 22.53 35.43 30.41
N GLY A 39 21.68 35.35 31.43
CA GLY A 39 20.40 34.64 31.36
C GLY A 39 19.56 35.22 30.23
N GLY A 40 19.30 34.38 29.22
CA GLY A 40 18.21 34.58 28.29
C GLY A 40 16.99 33.90 28.88
N GLU A 41 16.09 34.69 29.42
CA GLU A 41 14.72 34.30 29.76
C GLU A 41 14.07 33.83 28.45
N ARG A 42 13.81 32.53 28.32
CA ARG A 42 13.02 31.98 27.22
C ARG A 42 11.62 31.78 27.76
N ASP A 43 10.71 32.63 27.30
CA ASP A 43 9.28 32.44 27.46
C ASP A 43 8.90 31.05 26.95
N GLY A 44 8.44 30.22 27.89
CA GLY A 44 7.85 28.92 27.61
C GLY A 44 6.51 29.09 26.93
N ALA A 45 6.52 29.25 25.60
CA ALA A 45 5.33 29.03 24.80
C ALA A 45 5.02 27.52 24.83
N ALA A 46 4.10 27.15 25.72
CA ALA A 46 3.44 25.86 25.73
C ALA A 46 2.97 25.55 24.32
N ARG A 47 3.57 24.52 23.70
CA ARG A 47 3.06 23.96 22.45
C ARG A 47 1.76 23.24 22.81
N ASP A 48 0.65 23.92 22.54
CA ASP A 48 -0.71 23.37 22.54
C ASP A 48 -0.69 22.09 21.70
N GLY A 49 -0.72 20.95 22.40
CA GLY A 49 -0.75 19.60 21.83
C GLY A 49 -2.11 19.29 21.24
N ARG A 50 -2.59 20.12 20.29
CA ARG A 50 -3.69 19.72 19.43
C ARG A 50 -3.21 18.58 18.55
N VAL A 51 -3.54 17.37 18.99
CA VAL A 51 -3.77 16.24 18.09
C VAL A 51 -4.59 16.78 16.93
N ARG A 52 -4.02 16.77 15.72
CA ARG A 52 -4.76 17.12 14.50
C ARG A 52 -5.86 16.08 14.38
N ASP A 53 -7.10 16.52 14.53
CA ASP A 53 -8.27 15.69 14.28
C ASP A 53 -8.17 15.18 12.83
N PRO A 54 -8.19 13.86 12.59
CA PRO A 54 -8.11 13.33 11.24
C PRO A 54 -9.22 13.93 10.39
N ARG A 55 -8.86 14.44 9.21
CA ARG A 55 -9.80 15.05 8.27
C ARG A 55 -10.97 14.07 8.05
N PRO A 56 -12.24 14.48 8.21
CA PRO A 56 -13.35 13.59 7.99
C PRO A 56 -13.33 13.12 6.54
N LEU A 57 -13.18 11.80 6.35
CA LEU A 57 -13.29 11.13 5.06
C LEU A 57 -14.63 11.56 4.42
N ARG A 58 -14.54 12.24 3.27
CA ARG A 58 -15.73 12.75 2.57
C ARG A 58 -16.64 11.58 2.17
N ARG A 59 -17.96 11.83 2.26
CA ARG A 59 -19.02 10.81 2.22
C ARG A 59 -19.14 10.15 0.83
N PHE A 60 -19.27 8.83 0.92
CA PHE A 60 -19.51 7.74 -0.06
C PHE A 60 -20.72 7.88 -1.01
N ASP A 61 -20.76 8.87 -1.90
CA ASP A 61 -21.94 9.08 -2.75
C ASP A 61 -21.89 8.40 -4.13
N THR A 62 -20.73 8.28 -4.79
CA THR A 62 -20.66 7.83 -6.20
C THR A 62 -20.67 6.31 -6.34
N VAL A 63 -19.85 5.59 -5.57
CA VAL A 63 -19.80 4.11 -5.59
C VAL A 63 -21.15 3.49 -5.18
N ARG A 64 -21.85 4.09 -4.22
CA ARG A 64 -23.16 3.63 -3.75
C ARG A 64 -24.26 3.85 -4.80
N ALA A 65 -24.14 4.87 -5.64
CA ALA A 65 -25.07 5.12 -6.74
C ALA A 65 -24.92 4.07 -7.87
N ALA A 66 -23.70 3.70 -8.23
CA ALA A 66 -23.41 2.64 -9.20
C ALA A 66 -23.98 1.28 -8.75
N LEU A 67 -23.78 0.90 -7.47
CA LEU A 67 -24.32 -0.35 -6.90
C LEU A 67 -25.85 -0.42 -6.87
N ARG A 68 -26.55 0.74 -6.78
CA ARG A 68 -28.02 0.78 -6.80
C ARG A 68 -28.61 0.55 -8.20
N ARG A 69 -27.89 0.92 -9.26
CA ARG A 69 -28.32 0.72 -10.66
C ARG A 69 -28.15 -0.73 -11.12
N ALA A 70 -27.14 -1.44 -10.62
CA ALA A 70 -26.85 -2.84 -10.97
C ALA A 70 -27.88 -3.88 -10.45
N ARG A 71 -28.86 -3.48 -9.63
CA ARG A 71 -29.82 -4.39 -8.96
C ARG A 71 -31.11 -4.71 -9.72
N ARG A 72 -31.22 -4.38 -11.02
CA ARG A 72 -32.38 -4.73 -11.86
C ARG A 72 -31.97 -5.73 -12.93
N LEU A 73 -31.84 -7.01 -12.57
CA LEU A 73 -31.61 -8.10 -13.51
C LEU A 73 -32.83 -9.05 -13.55
N PRO A 74 -33.38 -9.37 -14.73
CA PRO A 74 -34.44 -10.38 -14.87
C PRO A 74 -33.89 -11.81 -14.65
N PRO A 75 -34.75 -12.81 -14.38
CA PRO A 75 -34.31 -14.18 -14.15
C PRO A 75 -33.68 -14.77 -15.43
N VAL A 76 -32.51 -15.37 -15.23
CA VAL A 76 -31.71 -16.08 -16.25
C VAL A 76 -32.48 -17.28 -16.82
N ARG A 77 -32.65 -17.31 -18.16
CA ARG A 77 -32.99 -18.51 -18.92
C ARG A 77 -31.74 -18.99 -19.65
N ALA A 78 -31.29 -20.21 -19.32
CA ALA A 78 -30.09 -20.82 -19.86
C ALA A 78 -30.29 -21.29 -21.31
N LEU A 79 -29.34 -20.97 -22.19
CA LEU A 79 -28.56 -21.89 -23.04
C LEU A 79 -27.87 -21.12 -24.18
N ALA A 80 -26.57 -20.89 -24.03
CA ALA A 80 -25.60 -20.85 -25.11
C ALA A 80 -24.21 -20.99 -24.48
N LEU A 81 -23.48 -22.05 -24.83
CA LEU A 81 -22.03 -22.12 -24.57
C LEU A 81 -21.40 -21.00 -25.42
N SER A 82 -21.23 -19.86 -24.78
CA SER A 82 -20.63 -18.66 -25.36
C SER A 82 -19.13 -18.77 -25.13
N ASP A 83 -18.34 -18.50 -26.16
CA ASP A 83 -16.90 -18.31 -26.06
C ASP A 83 -16.60 -17.21 -25.02
N ASP A 84 -16.24 -17.60 -23.79
CA ASP A 84 -15.97 -16.65 -22.70
C ASP A 84 -14.71 -15.81 -22.97
N SER A 85 -13.87 -16.24 -23.93
CA SER A 85 -12.74 -15.48 -24.48
C SER A 85 -13.14 -14.25 -25.30
N ALA A 86 -14.41 -14.06 -25.64
CA ALA A 86 -14.86 -12.92 -26.44
C ALA A 86 -15.05 -11.63 -25.63
N ARG A 87 -15.13 -11.69 -24.29
CA ARG A 87 -15.29 -10.47 -23.47
C ARG A 87 -13.91 -9.96 -23.05
N PRO A 88 -13.57 -8.69 -23.36
CA PRO A 88 -12.30 -8.13 -22.90
C PRO A 88 -12.24 -8.18 -21.37
N SER A 89 -11.05 -8.45 -20.86
CA SER A 89 -10.74 -8.46 -19.43
C SER A 89 -11.02 -7.09 -18.81
N LEU A 90 -11.18 -7.03 -17.47
CA LEU A 90 -11.29 -5.74 -16.79
C LEU A 90 -10.03 -4.89 -17.03
N TYR A 91 -8.85 -5.53 -17.10
CA TYR A 91 -7.60 -4.87 -17.45
C TYR A 91 -7.70 -4.13 -18.79
N GLU A 92 -8.17 -4.80 -19.86
CA GLU A 92 -8.33 -4.17 -21.18
C GLU A 92 -9.42 -3.09 -21.17
N ARG A 93 -10.57 -3.36 -20.55
CA ARG A 93 -11.71 -2.42 -20.45
C ARG A 93 -11.34 -1.14 -19.71
N ALA A 94 -10.46 -1.23 -18.71
CA ALA A 94 -10.04 -0.09 -17.90
C ALA A 94 -8.90 0.72 -18.55
N GLY A 95 -8.35 0.28 -19.69
CA GLY A 95 -7.25 0.97 -20.37
C GLY A 95 -5.85 0.48 -19.97
N GLY A 96 -5.74 -0.70 -19.36
CA GLY A 96 -4.48 -1.39 -19.07
C GLY A 96 -3.70 -0.82 -17.89
N ASP A 97 -2.36 -0.94 -17.94
CA ASP A 97 -1.45 -0.51 -16.87
C ASP A 97 -1.71 0.90 -16.31
N PRO A 98 -1.92 1.96 -17.13
CA PRO A 98 -2.12 3.33 -16.63
C PRO A 98 -3.26 3.47 -15.61
N PHE A 99 -4.32 2.67 -15.78
CA PHE A 99 -5.44 2.66 -14.83
C PHE A 99 -5.01 2.14 -13.46
N PHE A 100 -4.31 1.00 -13.41
CA PHE A 100 -3.86 0.41 -12.16
C PHE A 100 -2.74 1.22 -11.49
N HIS A 101 -1.94 1.93 -12.28
CA HIS A 101 -1.04 2.96 -11.76
C HIS A 101 -1.84 4.01 -11.00
N THR A 102 -2.80 4.67 -11.66
CA THR A 102 -3.63 5.72 -11.05
C THR A 102 -4.39 5.23 -9.82
N LEU A 103 -5.03 4.06 -9.90
CA LEU A 103 -5.78 3.45 -8.81
C LEU A 103 -4.90 3.19 -7.59
N VAL A 104 -3.77 2.50 -7.77
CA VAL A 104 -2.90 2.15 -6.65
C VAL A 104 -2.16 3.37 -6.12
N ASP A 105 -1.90 4.35 -6.98
CA ASP A 105 -1.23 5.56 -6.56
C ASP A 105 -2.11 6.41 -5.66
N ALA A 106 -3.35 6.69 -6.09
CA ALA A 106 -4.33 7.38 -5.28
C ALA A 106 -4.62 6.65 -3.96
N PHE A 107 -4.63 5.32 -3.98
CA PHE A 107 -4.82 4.51 -2.77
C PHE A 107 -3.69 4.75 -1.75
N TYR A 108 -2.42 4.61 -2.15
CA TYR A 108 -1.30 4.76 -1.22
C TYR A 108 -1.04 6.22 -0.82
N ASP A 109 -1.39 7.18 -1.65
CA ASP A 109 -1.37 8.60 -1.27
C ASP A 109 -2.32 8.86 -0.10
N GLY A 110 -3.51 8.23 -0.09
CA GLY A 110 -4.44 8.28 1.03
C GLY A 110 -3.95 7.52 2.27
N VAL A 111 -3.39 6.32 2.08
CA VAL A 111 -2.84 5.50 3.19
C VAL A 111 -1.69 6.21 3.91
N ALA A 112 -0.85 6.96 3.19
CA ALA A 112 0.28 7.68 3.77
C ALA A 112 -0.15 8.71 4.84
N ASP A 113 -1.36 9.25 4.72
CA ASP A 113 -1.94 10.22 5.66
C ASP A 113 -2.83 9.57 6.75
N ASP A 114 -2.94 8.23 6.77
CA ASP A 114 -3.79 7.49 7.70
C ASP A 114 -2.98 6.73 8.75
N ASP A 115 -2.92 7.27 9.97
CA ASP A 115 -2.16 6.70 11.08
C ASP A 115 -2.56 5.25 11.42
N VAL A 116 -3.83 4.86 11.21
CA VAL A 116 -4.31 3.49 11.49
C VAL A 116 -3.65 2.51 10.53
N LEU A 117 -3.62 2.85 9.24
CA LEU A 117 -3.06 1.97 8.22
C LEU A 117 -1.54 2.07 8.15
N ALA A 118 -0.99 3.29 8.17
CA ALA A 118 0.46 3.52 8.08
C ALA A 118 1.22 2.76 9.18
N SER A 119 0.67 2.67 10.38
CA SER A 119 1.26 1.91 11.50
C SER A 119 1.38 0.40 11.24
N LEU A 120 0.64 -0.16 10.28
CA LEU A 120 0.73 -1.57 9.89
C LEU A 120 1.90 -1.86 8.95
N TYR A 121 2.46 -0.84 8.29
CA TYR A 121 3.53 -1.00 7.29
C TYR A 121 4.90 -0.79 7.96
N PRO A 122 5.74 -1.84 8.08
CA PRO A 122 7.10 -1.69 8.61
C PRO A 122 7.97 -0.73 7.80
N GLU A 123 7.69 -0.61 6.50
CA GLU A 123 8.37 0.29 5.57
C GLU A 123 7.93 1.76 5.64
N ALA A 124 6.86 2.09 6.40
CA ALA A 124 6.39 3.47 6.50
C ALA A 124 7.51 4.43 6.96
N PRO A 125 7.62 5.65 6.38
CA PRO A 125 6.67 6.26 5.44
C PRO A 125 6.92 5.93 3.95
N ASP A 126 7.86 5.04 3.62
CA ASP A 126 8.13 4.65 2.23
C ASP A 126 7.20 3.50 1.80
N PHE A 127 6.30 3.80 0.87
CA PHE A 127 5.32 2.85 0.36
C PHE A 127 5.66 2.30 -1.02
N ASP A 128 6.81 2.62 -1.62
CA ASP A 128 7.12 2.27 -3.02
C ASP A 128 7.05 0.77 -3.28
N GLY A 129 7.60 -0.01 -2.35
CA GLY A 129 7.52 -1.46 -2.43
C GLY A 129 6.08 -1.99 -2.31
N ALA A 130 5.28 -1.42 -1.40
CA ALA A 130 3.90 -1.83 -1.16
C ALA A 130 2.99 -1.48 -2.35
N ARG A 131 3.21 -0.28 -2.92
CA ARG A 131 2.61 0.24 -4.14
C ARG A 131 2.86 -0.67 -5.32
N TRP A 132 4.11 -1.02 -5.57
CA TRP A 132 4.45 -1.96 -6.64
C TRP A 132 3.77 -3.33 -6.43
N ARG A 133 3.82 -3.90 -5.22
CA ARG A 133 3.24 -5.22 -4.92
C ARG A 133 1.73 -5.27 -5.15
N LEU A 134 0.99 -4.26 -4.69
CA LEU A 134 -0.46 -4.20 -4.89
C LEU A 134 -0.80 -4.00 -6.37
N ARG A 135 -0.09 -3.09 -7.05
CA ARG A 135 -0.29 -2.81 -8.47
C ARG A 135 -0.11 -4.04 -9.34
N GLN A 136 1.03 -4.72 -9.22
CA GLN A 136 1.30 -5.91 -10.02
C GLN A 136 0.32 -7.05 -9.71
N PHE A 137 -0.08 -7.19 -8.44
CA PHE A 137 -1.12 -8.14 -8.07
C PHE A 137 -2.45 -7.84 -8.78
N LEU A 138 -2.90 -6.58 -8.79
CA LEU A 138 -4.18 -6.20 -9.40
C LEU A 138 -4.14 -6.30 -10.92
N ILE A 139 -3.05 -5.87 -11.56
CA ILE A 139 -2.83 -6.03 -13.00
C ILE A 139 -3.02 -7.50 -13.37
N GLN A 140 -2.28 -8.39 -12.71
CA GLN A 140 -2.38 -9.83 -12.98
C GLN A 140 -3.79 -10.38 -12.68
N TYR A 141 -4.39 -9.98 -11.55
CA TYR A 141 -5.70 -10.48 -11.13
C TYR A 141 -6.79 -10.15 -12.16
N TRP A 142 -6.70 -8.99 -12.80
CA TRP A 142 -7.70 -8.49 -13.75
C TRP A 142 -7.39 -8.80 -15.22
N GLY A 143 -6.42 -9.68 -15.49
CA GLY A 143 -6.14 -10.20 -16.83
C GLY A 143 -4.95 -9.56 -17.54
N GLY A 144 -4.17 -8.71 -16.86
CA GLY A 144 -2.89 -8.20 -17.35
C GLY A 144 -1.72 -9.19 -17.18
N PRO A 145 -0.48 -8.72 -17.41
CA PRO A 145 0.73 -9.54 -17.29
C PRO A 145 0.90 -10.27 -15.95
N THR A 146 1.61 -11.41 -15.97
CA THR A 146 1.85 -12.29 -14.81
C THR A 146 3.05 -11.91 -13.93
N THR A 147 3.56 -10.69 -14.09
CA THR A 147 4.77 -10.18 -13.42
C THR A 147 4.77 -10.41 -11.91
N TYR A 148 3.62 -10.27 -11.24
CA TYR A 148 3.53 -10.54 -9.81
C TYR A 148 3.88 -11.99 -9.47
N SER A 149 3.27 -12.97 -10.14
CA SER A 149 3.56 -14.38 -9.91
C SER A 149 4.98 -14.75 -10.32
N ASP A 150 5.48 -14.16 -11.41
CA ASP A 150 6.83 -14.46 -11.92
C ASP A 150 7.91 -14.02 -10.92
N GLU A 151 7.70 -12.89 -10.23
CA GLU A 151 8.67 -12.36 -9.26
C GLU A 151 8.41 -12.80 -7.81
N ARG A 152 7.15 -13.06 -7.43
CA ARG A 152 6.75 -13.30 -6.03
C ARG A 152 6.14 -14.69 -5.80
N GLY A 153 5.96 -15.48 -6.85
CA GLY A 153 5.25 -16.75 -6.79
C GLY A 153 3.78 -16.58 -6.41
N HIS A 154 3.15 -17.70 -6.06
CA HIS A 154 1.71 -17.76 -5.77
C HIS A 154 1.26 -16.71 -4.73
N PRO A 155 0.18 -15.92 -4.99
CA PRO A 155 -0.20 -14.80 -4.14
C PRO A 155 -0.42 -15.13 -2.65
N ARG A 156 -1.06 -16.26 -2.34
CA ARG A 156 -1.32 -16.73 -0.95
C ARG A 156 -1.73 -15.58 -0.03
N LEU A 157 -2.69 -14.75 -0.47
CA LEU A 157 -3.01 -13.46 0.13
C LEU A 157 -3.20 -13.55 1.64
N ARG A 158 -4.10 -14.39 2.13
CA ARG A 158 -4.37 -14.53 3.57
C ARG A 158 -3.12 -14.84 4.38
N MET A 159 -2.27 -15.76 3.90
CA MET A 159 -1.01 -16.11 4.58
C MET A 159 -0.06 -14.91 4.69
N ARG A 160 0.04 -14.08 3.64
CA ARG A 160 0.87 -12.86 3.65
C ARG A 160 0.30 -11.75 4.54
N HIS A 161 -0.99 -11.81 4.87
CA HIS A 161 -1.66 -10.84 5.74
C HIS A 161 -1.72 -11.28 7.22
N LEU A 162 -1.45 -12.56 7.54
CA LEU A 162 -1.42 -13.07 8.92
C LEU A 162 -0.44 -12.37 9.88
N PRO A 163 0.73 -11.87 9.44
CA PRO A 163 1.65 -11.17 10.35
C PRO A 163 1.14 -9.84 10.91
N PHE A 164 0.08 -9.27 10.30
CA PHE A 164 -0.46 -7.96 10.67
C PHE A 164 -1.77 -8.13 11.44
N HIS A 165 -2.05 -7.25 12.40
CA HIS A 165 -3.39 -7.18 12.99
C HIS A 165 -4.32 -6.48 12.00
N ILE A 166 -5.29 -7.22 11.44
CA ILE A 166 -6.27 -6.68 10.51
C ILE A 166 -7.65 -6.96 11.09
N GLY A 167 -8.16 -5.95 11.78
CA GLY A 167 -9.48 -5.97 12.36
C GLY A 167 -10.52 -5.24 11.53
N LYS A 168 -11.71 -5.09 12.14
CA LYS A 168 -12.80 -4.30 11.57
C LYS A 168 -12.36 -2.87 11.22
N ASN A 169 -11.56 -2.26 12.10
CA ASN A 169 -11.13 -0.87 11.97
C ASN A 169 -10.20 -0.67 10.78
N GLU A 170 -9.15 -1.49 10.70
CA GLU A 170 -8.15 -1.45 9.62
C GLU A 170 -8.81 -1.75 8.26
N ARG A 171 -9.72 -2.74 8.23
CA ARG A 171 -10.52 -3.03 7.02
C ARG A 171 -11.35 -1.82 6.58
N ASP A 172 -12.02 -1.13 7.50
CA ASP A 172 -12.87 0.02 7.16
C ASP A 172 -12.06 1.20 6.63
N HIS A 173 -10.92 1.51 7.24
CA HIS A 173 -9.99 2.51 6.73
C HIS A 173 -9.47 2.13 5.34
N TRP A 174 -9.06 0.87 5.15
CA TRP A 174 -8.56 0.37 3.87
C TRP A 174 -9.63 0.50 2.77
N LEU A 175 -10.88 0.13 3.07
CA LEU A 175 -12.00 0.24 2.13
C LEU A 175 -12.35 1.70 1.81
N ALA A 176 -12.20 2.62 2.77
CA ALA A 176 -12.43 4.04 2.53
C ALA A 176 -11.43 4.61 1.52
N HIS A 177 -10.13 4.34 1.69
CA HIS A 177 -9.11 4.77 0.73
C HIS A 177 -9.27 4.10 -0.62
N MET A 178 -9.58 2.80 -0.66
CA MET A 178 -9.82 2.10 -1.92
C MET A 178 -11.05 2.63 -2.66
N SER A 179 -12.11 3.02 -1.93
CA SER A 179 -13.28 3.66 -2.53
C SER A 179 -12.91 4.98 -3.21
N ALA A 180 -12.15 5.85 -2.52
CA ALA A 180 -11.70 7.12 -3.09
C ALA A 180 -10.76 6.94 -4.29
N ALA A 181 -9.90 5.92 -4.23
CA ALA A 181 -9.01 5.56 -5.31
C ALA A 181 -9.76 5.06 -6.55
N ILE A 182 -10.82 4.25 -6.37
CA ILE A 182 -11.69 3.82 -7.47
C ILE A 182 -12.35 5.05 -8.11
N GLU A 183 -12.94 5.93 -7.30
CA GLU A 183 -13.57 7.15 -7.82
C GLU A 183 -12.60 7.99 -8.65
N THR A 184 -11.35 8.11 -8.18
CA THR A 184 -10.28 8.82 -8.92
C THR A 184 -9.94 8.13 -10.23
N ALA A 185 -9.69 6.82 -10.20
CA ALA A 185 -9.24 6.06 -11.37
C ALA A 185 -10.34 5.90 -12.44
N THR A 186 -11.61 5.89 -12.03
CA THR A 186 -12.75 5.73 -12.95
C THR A 186 -13.36 7.04 -13.40
N ALA A 187 -12.85 8.20 -12.97
CA ALA A 187 -13.46 9.51 -13.21
C ALA A 187 -13.67 9.81 -14.71
N GLU A 188 -12.72 9.39 -15.55
CA GLU A 188 -12.72 9.64 -17.00
C GLU A 188 -13.10 8.41 -17.83
N LEU A 189 -13.60 7.34 -17.19
CA LEU A 189 -13.99 6.11 -17.89
C LEU A 189 -15.47 6.14 -18.28
N ASP A 190 -15.75 5.78 -19.53
CA ASP A 190 -17.12 5.66 -20.04
C ASP A 190 -17.88 4.44 -19.48
N ASP A 191 -17.16 3.37 -19.10
CA ASP A 191 -17.75 2.14 -18.55
C ASP A 191 -18.00 2.27 -17.03
N GLU A 192 -19.22 2.71 -16.66
CA GLU A 192 -19.68 2.84 -15.27
C GLU A 192 -19.65 1.51 -14.47
N THR A 193 -19.54 0.35 -15.14
CA THR A 193 -19.59 -0.96 -14.47
C THR A 193 -18.26 -1.34 -13.79
N ILE A 194 -17.13 -0.79 -14.26
CA ILE A 194 -15.79 -1.10 -13.74
C ILE A 194 -15.68 -0.76 -12.24
N ALA A 195 -16.17 0.42 -11.84
CA ALA A 195 -16.16 0.84 -10.45
C ALA A 195 -16.93 -0.13 -9.54
N ALA A 196 -18.09 -0.60 -9.99
CA ALA A 196 -18.93 -1.53 -9.23
C ALA A 196 -18.28 -2.93 -9.12
N GLU A 197 -17.65 -3.40 -10.20
CA GLU A 197 -16.95 -4.69 -10.23
C GLU A 197 -15.73 -4.71 -9.30
N LEU A 198 -14.89 -3.67 -9.37
CA LEU A 198 -13.77 -3.47 -8.46
C LEU A 198 -14.24 -3.41 -7.01
N TRP A 199 -15.25 -2.59 -6.72
CA TRP A 199 -15.75 -2.44 -5.36
C TRP A 199 -16.31 -3.75 -4.79
N ALA A 200 -17.08 -4.50 -5.59
CA ALA A 200 -17.60 -5.80 -5.16
C ALA A 200 -16.48 -6.79 -4.82
N TYR A 201 -15.41 -6.81 -5.63
CA TYR A 201 -14.23 -7.62 -5.36
C TYR A 201 -13.51 -7.19 -4.07
N PHE A 202 -13.27 -5.89 -3.90
CA PHE A 202 -12.50 -5.36 -2.78
C PHE A 202 -13.22 -5.51 -1.44
N VAL A 203 -14.53 -5.28 -1.38
CA VAL A 203 -15.32 -5.50 -0.15
C VAL A 203 -15.22 -6.95 0.31
N LYS A 204 -15.38 -7.90 -0.62
CA LYS A 204 -15.26 -9.33 -0.32
C LYS A 204 -13.84 -9.69 0.13
N THR A 205 -12.84 -9.20 -0.57
CA THR A 205 -11.43 -9.54 -0.31
C THR A 205 -10.94 -8.95 1.01
N ALA A 206 -11.27 -7.69 1.29
CA ALA A 206 -10.91 -7.02 2.54
C ALA A 206 -11.52 -7.74 3.76
N GLU A 207 -12.77 -8.20 3.65
CA GLU A 207 -13.39 -9.01 4.69
C GLU A 207 -12.65 -10.34 4.91
N GLN A 208 -12.21 -10.99 3.83
CA GLN A 208 -11.43 -12.24 3.91
C GLN A 208 -10.02 -12.06 4.50
N MET A 209 -9.45 -10.85 4.45
CA MET A 209 -8.13 -10.57 5.02
C MET A 209 -8.17 -10.32 6.53
N ARG A 210 -9.36 -10.06 7.10
CA ARG A 210 -9.51 -9.93 8.54
C ARG A 210 -9.05 -11.19 9.29
N ASN A 211 -8.33 -10.95 10.37
CA ASN A 211 -7.75 -11.98 11.23
C ASN A 211 -7.96 -11.71 12.73
N ASP A 212 -8.82 -10.74 13.05
CA ASP A 212 -9.29 -10.38 14.41
C ASP A 212 -10.47 -11.23 14.92
N THR A 213 -10.94 -12.21 14.13
CA THR A 213 -12.23 -12.89 14.35
C THR A 213 -12.24 -13.90 15.52
N GLY A 214 -11.21 -13.92 16.37
CA GLY A 214 -11.17 -14.76 17.57
C GLY A 214 -10.95 -16.26 17.34
N LEU A 215 -10.69 -16.71 16.11
CA LEU A 215 -10.14 -18.05 15.88
C LEU A 215 -8.64 -18.00 16.15
N PRO A 216 -8.08 -18.90 16.98
CA PRO A 216 -6.70 -18.79 17.44
C PRO A 216 -5.73 -19.01 16.28
N ILE A 217 -5.20 -17.93 15.72
CA ILE A 217 -3.82 -17.93 15.24
C ILE A 217 -2.95 -17.77 16.48
N SER A 218 -2.76 -18.87 17.20
CA SER A 218 -1.95 -18.91 18.42
C SER A 218 -0.60 -18.24 18.17
N SER A 219 -0.43 -17.04 18.73
CA SER A 219 0.85 -16.36 18.88
C SER A 219 1.45 -16.59 20.27
N ALA A 220 0.83 -17.47 21.08
CA ALA A 220 1.45 -17.94 22.31
C ALA A 220 2.47 -19.05 21.98
N PRO A 221 3.76 -18.89 22.32
CA PRO A 221 4.65 -20.04 22.39
C PRO A 221 4.14 -20.99 23.48
N PRO A 222 4.24 -22.32 23.33
CA PRO A 222 3.90 -23.24 24.40
C PRO A 222 4.77 -22.90 25.62
N GLY A 223 4.11 -22.49 26.70
CA GLY A 223 4.74 -22.11 27.95
C GLY A 223 5.37 -23.32 28.64
N ARG A 224 6.66 -23.16 28.96
CA ARG A 224 7.49 -23.73 30.04
C ARG A 224 7.12 -25.07 30.65
#